data_AF-A0A7S3IWE2-F1
#
_entry.id   AF-A0A7S3IWE2-F1
#
_cell.length_a   1.000
_cell.length_b   1.000
_cell.length_c   1.000
_cell.angle_alpha   90.00
_cell.angle_beta   90.00
_cell.angle_gamma   90.00
#
_symmetry.space_group_name_H-M   'P 1'
#
loop_
_entity.id
_entity.type
_entity.pdbx_description
1 polymer ?
#
loop_
_entity_poly.entity_id
_entity_poly.type
_entity_poly.pdbx_seq_one_letter_code
_entity_poly.pdbx_strand_id
1 'polypeptide(L)'
;MNEAANFNNGPKFPFQSSKDPLKHKLPYVPSGRDLETKAMPLDAVHSTGDQEIDIHSLFGLQETKVTHEWFQEQKKRTMNIERSAYAGTGKYSSRWLGDNHSEQQFLGYSIPSLMMHNVLGIPFVGADVCGFRFDTNADLCARWHVVGAFYPFSRNHNAWDSIAQEPWVWKHDIYENTLTYYNIMQMAIRLKYHMVRYYYTEIMLLSLRGGTFYKPMFFSFPEDPNAYEAQELNMMLGEGLKLSVLTTGQDETTSFYFPAATWCNVFKPQSGCITSAGEFQ
;
A
#
# COMPACT_ATOMS: atom_id res chain seq x y z
N MET A 1 14.69 3.02 5.38
CA MET A 1 14.73 2.80 6.84
C MET A 1 14.75 4.16 7.52
N ASN A 2 13.71 4.96 7.33
CA ASN A 2 13.79 6.42 7.46
C ASN A 2 12.80 7.03 8.43
N GLU A 3 12.36 6.26 9.41
CA GLU A 3 11.71 6.75 10.63
C GLU A 3 12.76 7.25 11.65
N ALA A 4 14.00 7.50 11.21
CA ALA A 4 15.18 7.53 12.07
C ALA A 4 15.34 6.22 12.88
N ALA A 5 15.07 5.09 12.21
CA ALA A 5 15.02 3.77 12.83
C ALA A 5 16.39 3.38 13.41
N ASN A 6 16.39 2.95 14.67
CA ASN A 6 17.57 2.56 15.42
C ASN A 6 17.34 1.17 16.04
N PHE A 7 18.35 0.31 16.05
CA PHE A 7 18.26 -0.99 16.73
C PHE A 7 18.37 -0.87 18.25
N ASN A 8 18.90 0.24 18.76
CA ASN A 8 18.86 0.58 20.18
C ASN A 8 17.67 1.51 20.46
N ASN A 9 17.25 1.57 21.72
CA ASN A 9 16.27 2.55 22.16
C ASN A 9 17.02 3.84 22.56
N GLY A 10 17.06 4.82 21.65
CA GLY A 10 17.83 6.04 21.84
C GLY A 10 19.36 5.80 21.77
N PRO A 11 20.15 6.39 22.68
CA PRO A 11 21.61 6.33 22.62
C PRO A 11 22.14 4.94 22.97
N LYS A 12 23.19 4.48 22.26
CA LYS A 12 23.84 3.18 22.54
C LYS A 12 24.80 3.27 23.73
N PHE A 13 25.52 4.37 23.84
CA PHE A 13 26.58 4.54 24.83
C PHE A 13 26.28 5.65 25.83
N PRO A 14 26.70 5.53 27.10
CA PRO A 14 26.43 6.53 28.13
C PRO A 14 26.92 7.95 27.78
N PHE A 15 28.01 8.09 27.04
CA PHE A 15 28.55 9.40 26.63
C PHE A 15 27.68 10.11 25.57
N GLN A 16 26.78 9.38 24.91
CA GLN A 16 25.83 9.94 23.94
C GLN A 16 24.55 10.43 24.64
N SER A 17 24.30 9.99 25.87
CA SER A 17 23.11 10.36 26.64
C SER A 17 23.28 11.74 27.26
N SER A 18 22.22 12.54 27.22
CA SER A 18 22.12 13.73 28.05
C SER A 18 22.16 13.36 29.54
N LYS A 19 22.72 14.24 30.37
CA LYS A 19 22.70 14.10 31.83
C LYS A 19 21.28 14.12 32.40
N ASP A 20 20.37 14.78 31.68
CA ASP A 20 18.98 14.95 32.09
C ASP A 20 18.06 14.85 30.85
N PRO A 21 17.82 13.62 30.35
CA PRO A 21 17.17 13.36 29.07
C PRO A 21 15.75 13.89 28.97
N LEU A 22 15.38 14.41 27.80
CA LEU A 22 14.06 15.00 27.56
C LEU A 22 12.91 14.01 27.79
N LYS A 23 13.10 12.72 27.49
CA LYS A 23 12.06 11.70 27.67
C LYS A 23 11.50 11.57 29.09
N HIS A 24 12.26 11.98 30.11
CA HIS A 24 11.82 11.94 31.51
C HIS A 24 11.11 13.22 31.95
N LYS A 25 11.03 14.23 31.08
CA LYS A 25 10.46 15.56 31.35
C LYS A 25 9.17 15.82 30.61
N LEU A 26 8.71 14.87 29.78
CA LEU A 26 7.51 15.05 28.98
C LEU A 26 6.29 15.14 29.89
N PRO A 27 5.48 16.22 29.79
CA PRO A 27 4.26 16.36 30.59
C PRO A 27 3.18 15.33 30.18
N TYR A 28 3.27 14.82 28.95
CA TYR A 28 2.40 13.79 28.41
C TYR A 28 3.18 12.94 27.41
N VAL A 29 2.93 11.64 27.43
CA VAL A 29 3.51 10.69 26.47
C VAL A 29 2.36 9.96 25.77
N PRO A 30 2.18 10.14 24.45
CA PRO A 30 1.19 9.39 23.68
C PRO A 30 1.32 7.89 23.91
N SER A 31 0.19 7.23 24.21
CA SER A 31 0.09 5.80 24.55
C SER A 31 0.94 5.32 25.74
N GLY A 32 1.62 6.21 26.47
CA GLY A 32 2.50 5.86 27.60
C GLY A 32 3.77 5.09 27.22
N ARG A 33 4.12 4.97 25.93
CA ARG A 33 5.29 4.21 25.47
C ARG A 33 6.56 5.07 25.46
N ASP A 34 7.73 4.47 25.66
CA ASP A 34 9.00 5.19 25.47
C ASP A 34 9.14 5.59 23.98
N LEU A 35 9.15 6.90 23.70
CA LEU A 35 9.24 7.45 22.35
C LEU A 35 10.61 7.21 21.71
N GLU A 36 11.65 6.91 22.49
CA GLU A 36 12.97 6.53 21.96
C GLU A 36 13.05 5.06 21.55
N THR A 37 11.98 4.28 21.76
CA THR A 37 11.95 2.85 21.39
C THR A 37 12.19 2.68 19.90
N LYS A 38 13.31 2.01 19.54
CA LYS A 38 13.78 1.80 18.17
C LYS A 38 13.95 3.10 17.35
N ALA A 39 14.23 4.21 18.01
CA ALA A 39 14.40 5.53 17.40
C ALA A 39 15.64 6.26 17.96
N MET A 40 15.92 7.45 17.43
CA MET A 40 16.94 8.35 17.98
C MET A 40 16.50 8.98 19.31
N PRO A 41 17.45 9.50 20.12
CA PRO A 41 17.12 10.22 21.36
C PRO A 41 16.27 11.46 21.08
N LEU A 42 15.28 11.76 21.94
CA LEU A 42 14.37 12.90 21.73
C LEU A 42 15.07 14.27 21.79
N ASP A 43 16.18 14.33 22.52
CA ASP A 43 17.00 15.53 22.73
C ASP A 43 18.14 15.67 21.71
N ALA A 44 18.23 14.76 20.73
CA ALA A 44 19.15 14.92 19.61
C ALA A 44 18.83 16.23 18.86
N VAL A 45 19.87 16.94 18.44
CA VAL A 45 19.76 18.23 17.76
C VAL A 45 20.18 18.07 16.31
N HIS A 46 19.32 18.52 15.40
CA HIS A 46 19.58 18.52 13.97
C HIS A 46 20.43 19.71 13.55
N SER A 47 20.98 19.66 12.33
CA SER A 47 21.82 20.75 11.80
C SER A 47 21.12 22.11 11.71
N THR A 48 19.79 22.14 11.72
CA THR A 48 18.96 23.35 11.74
C THR A 48 18.82 23.97 13.13
N GLY A 49 19.24 23.25 14.19
CA GLY A 49 19.06 23.63 15.58
C GLY A 49 17.78 23.07 16.22
N ASP A 50 16.89 22.46 15.43
CA ASP A 50 15.66 21.82 15.94
C ASP A 50 15.97 20.52 16.69
N GLN A 51 15.13 20.18 17.68
CA GLN A 51 15.24 18.93 18.42
C GLN A 51 14.47 17.80 17.74
N GLU A 52 14.97 16.57 17.88
CA GLU A 52 14.34 15.37 17.30
C GLU A 52 12.88 15.22 17.71
N ILE A 53 12.51 15.56 18.94
CA ILE A 53 11.11 15.50 19.39
C ILE A 53 10.13 16.28 18.49
N ASP A 54 10.57 17.41 17.93
CA ASP A 54 9.71 18.31 17.15
C ASP A 54 9.65 17.89 15.68
N ILE A 55 10.69 17.23 15.17
CA ILE A 55 10.84 16.94 13.74
C ILE A 55 10.96 15.45 13.39
N HIS A 56 10.87 14.54 14.37
CA HIS A 56 10.97 13.09 14.17
C HIS A 56 10.09 12.59 13.02
N SER A 57 8.80 12.99 13.01
CA SER A 57 7.85 12.57 11.98
C SER A 57 8.13 13.18 10.60
N LEU A 58 8.96 14.23 10.51
CA LEU A 58 9.38 14.85 9.26
C LEU A 58 10.65 14.23 8.68
N PHE A 59 11.40 13.44 9.46
CA PHE A 59 12.70 12.89 9.08
C PHE A 59 12.66 12.22 7.69
N GLY A 60 11.73 11.28 7.51
CA GLY A 60 11.56 10.57 6.24
C GLY A 60 11.18 11.49 5.09
N LEU A 61 10.25 12.43 5.31
CA LEU A 61 9.85 13.42 4.29
C LEU A 61 11.04 14.29 3.84
N GLN A 62 11.93 14.70 4.75
CA GLN A 62 13.10 15.51 4.41
C GLN A 62 14.10 14.71 3.56
N GLU A 63 14.41 13.46 3.94
CA GLU A 63 15.24 12.56 3.14
C GLU A 63 14.65 12.37 1.73
N THR A 64 13.34 12.10 1.66
CA THR A 64 12.61 11.91 0.42
C THR A 64 12.68 13.14 -0.48
N LYS A 65 12.48 14.33 0.08
CA LYS A 65 12.49 15.58 -0.66
C LYS A 65 13.86 15.84 -1.28
N VAL A 66 14.94 15.72 -0.49
CA VAL A 66 16.31 15.93 -0.98
C VAL A 66 16.67 14.92 -2.06
N THR A 67 16.29 13.65 -1.87
CA THR A 67 16.48 12.60 -2.89
C THR A 67 15.76 12.95 -4.19
N HIS A 68 14.51 13.40 -4.10
CA HIS A 68 13.72 13.81 -5.26
C HIS A 68 14.36 14.99 -6.00
N GLU A 69 14.73 16.06 -5.27
CA GLU A 69 15.34 17.27 -5.82
C GLU A 69 16.66 16.96 -6.55
N TRP A 70 17.50 16.10 -5.98
CA TRP A 70 18.73 15.67 -6.64
C TRP A 70 18.48 15.03 -8.01
N PHE A 71 17.48 14.15 -8.14
CA PHE A 71 17.14 13.54 -9.44
C PHE A 71 16.53 14.54 -10.43
N GLN A 72 15.80 15.56 -9.95
CA GLN A 72 15.29 16.64 -10.81
C GLN A 72 16.44 17.46 -11.40
N GLU A 73 17.51 17.72 -10.64
CA GLU A 73 18.72 18.37 -11.16
C GLU A 73 19.39 17.54 -12.26
N GLN A 74 19.30 16.21 -12.17
CA GLN A 74 19.76 15.30 -13.23
C GLN A 74 18.82 15.26 -14.44
N LYS A 75 17.73 16.06 -14.46
CA LYS A 75 16.68 16.08 -15.48
C LYS A 75 16.05 14.70 -15.72
N LYS A 76 15.98 13.88 -14.67
CA LYS A 76 15.39 12.54 -14.70
C LYS A 76 14.07 12.55 -13.94
N ARG A 77 13.08 11.84 -14.48
CA ARG A 77 11.87 11.54 -13.70
C ARG A 77 12.25 10.57 -12.58
N THR A 78 11.99 10.97 -11.35
CA THR A 78 12.29 10.17 -10.17
C THR A 78 11.19 9.15 -9.90
N MET A 79 11.59 7.91 -9.64
CA MET A 79 10.74 6.94 -8.97
C MET A 79 11.40 6.60 -7.64
N ASN A 80 10.98 7.30 -6.59
CA ASN A 80 11.39 7.03 -5.22
C ASN A 80 10.26 6.26 -4.51
N ILE A 81 10.62 5.35 -3.61
CA ILE A 81 9.69 4.50 -2.86
C ILE A 81 10.13 4.53 -1.40
N GLU A 82 9.26 5.05 -0.54
CA GLU A 82 9.64 5.44 0.82
C GLU A 82 8.82 4.70 1.87
N ARG A 83 9.42 4.48 3.04
CA ARG A 83 8.76 3.77 4.14
C ARG A 83 8.05 4.74 5.07
N SER A 84 8.80 5.67 5.64
CA SER A 84 8.30 6.76 6.47
C SER A 84 7.62 7.80 5.58
N ALA A 85 6.51 8.36 6.04
CA ALA A 85 5.80 9.40 5.31
C ALA A 85 5.10 10.36 6.27
N TYR A 86 4.96 11.59 5.82
CA TYR A 86 4.21 12.65 6.47
C TYR A 86 3.29 13.31 5.44
N ALA A 87 2.42 14.23 5.88
CA ALA A 87 1.61 15.04 4.98
C ALA A 87 2.50 15.71 3.90
N GLY A 88 2.17 15.49 2.63
CA GLY A 88 2.92 16.02 1.49
C GLY A 88 4.00 15.09 0.90
N THR A 89 4.29 13.92 1.49
CA THR A 89 5.26 12.96 0.93
C THR A 89 4.93 12.55 -0.50
N GLY A 90 3.65 12.40 -0.84
CA GLY A 90 3.19 12.01 -2.19
C GLY A 90 3.57 12.98 -3.31
N LYS A 91 3.95 14.22 -2.98
CA LYS A 91 4.52 15.18 -3.95
C LYS A 91 5.89 14.73 -4.47
N TYR A 92 6.66 14.04 -3.63
CA TYR A 92 8.06 13.73 -3.89
C TYR A 92 8.29 12.24 -4.15
N SER A 93 7.44 11.36 -3.61
CA SER A 93 7.68 9.91 -3.64
C SER A 93 6.43 9.05 -3.58
N SER A 94 6.63 7.80 -3.97
CA SER A 94 5.71 6.67 -3.77
C SER A 94 5.94 6.03 -2.40
N ARG A 95 5.06 5.09 -2.01
CA ARG A 95 5.16 4.37 -0.73
C ARG A 95 4.86 2.88 -0.89
N TRP A 96 5.50 2.04 -0.09
CA TRP A 96 5.00 0.68 0.15
C TRP A 96 4.50 0.56 1.60
N LEU A 97 3.61 -0.39 1.85
CA LEU A 97 2.91 -0.53 3.13
C LEU A 97 3.74 -1.18 4.25
N GLY A 98 5.03 -1.42 4.03
CA GLY A 98 5.94 -1.97 5.03
C GLY A 98 5.93 -3.50 5.11
N ASP A 99 6.50 -4.00 6.21
CA ASP A 99 6.76 -5.42 6.50
C ASP A 99 5.49 -6.20 6.85
N ASN A 100 4.58 -6.39 5.89
CA ASN A 100 3.37 -7.21 6.05
C ASN A 100 3.69 -8.70 6.22
N HIS A 101 2.76 -9.47 6.80
CA HIS A 101 2.92 -10.92 6.93
C HIS A 101 2.30 -11.67 5.74
N SER A 102 2.85 -12.85 5.44
CA SER A 102 2.34 -13.84 4.48
C SER A 102 1.10 -14.55 5.01
N GLU A 103 0.07 -13.77 5.35
CA GLU A 103 -1.18 -14.24 5.94
C GLU A 103 -2.38 -13.57 5.25
N GLN A 104 -3.48 -14.30 5.15
CA GLN A 104 -4.70 -13.85 4.48
C GLN A 104 -5.24 -12.51 4.98
N GLN A 105 -5.15 -12.25 6.29
CA GLN A 105 -5.59 -10.99 6.90
C GLN A 105 -4.80 -9.79 6.40
N PHE A 106 -3.50 -9.94 6.12
CA PHE A 106 -2.66 -8.85 5.60
C PHE A 106 -2.94 -8.54 4.13
N LEU A 107 -3.37 -9.54 3.35
CA LEU A 107 -3.97 -9.29 2.04
C LEU A 107 -5.23 -8.43 2.20
N GLY A 108 -6.12 -8.78 3.13
CA GLY A 108 -7.30 -7.98 3.49
C GLY A 108 -6.95 -6.54 3.88
N TYR A 109 -6.04 -6.35 4.83
CA TYR A 109 -5.62 -5.03 5.33
C TYR A 109 -4.93 -4.16 4.29
N SER A 110 -4.34 -4.75 3.25
CA SER A 110 -3.71 -3.98 2.17
C SER A 110 -4.71 -3.05 1.50
N ILE A 111 -5.94 -3.49 1.27
CA ILE A 111 -6.97 -2.78 0.51
C ILE A 111 -7.36 -1.44 1.16
N PRO A 112 -7.84 -1.40 2.42
CA PRO A 112 -8.13 -0.14 3.10
C PRO A 112 -6.87 0.70 3.30
N SER A 113 -5.69 0.07 3.46
CA SER A 113 -4.43 0.80 3.55
C SER A 113 -4.08 1.54 2.25
N LEU A 114 -4.27 0.91 1.08
CA LEU A 114 -4.08 1.57 -0.22
C LEU A 114 -5.06 2.73 -0.40
N MET A 115 -6.33 2.54 -0.04
CA MET A 115 -7.35 3.59 -0.11
C MET A 115 -6.99 4.77 0.79
N MET A 116 -6.63 4.51 2.05
CA MET A 116 -6.21 5.54 3.00
C MET A 116 -5.05 6.38 2.45
N HIS A 117 -4.03 5.74 1.86
CA HIS A 117 -2.89 6.47 1.30
C HIS A 117 -3.25 7.29 0.06
N ASN A 118 -4.19 6.82 -0.77
CA ASN A 118 -4.72 7.63 -1.86
C ASN A 118 -5.42 8.89 -1.32
N VAL A 119 -6.27 8.75 -0.30
CA VAL A 119 -6.94 9.89 0.36
C VAL A 119 -5.92 10.87 0.97
N LEU A 120 -4.81 10.35 1.51
CA LEU A 120 -3.71 11.16 2.05
C LEU A 120 -2.77 11.74 0.98
N GLY A 121 -3.12 11.62 -0.31
CA GLY A 121 -2.36 12.20 -1.42
C GLY A 121 -1.10 11.44 -1.83
N ILE A 122 -1.03 10.14 -1.52
CA ILE A 122 0.06 9.22 -1.92
C ILE A 122 -0.53 8.10 -2.80
N PRO A 123 -0.86 8.40 -4.07
CA PRO A 123 -1.65 7.48 -4.90
C PRO A 123 -0.85 6.28 -5.41
N PHE A 124 0.47 6.41 -5.57
CA PHE A 124 1.33 5.33 -6.02
C PHE A 124 1.81 4.50 -4.83
N VAL A 125 0.94 3.60 -4.37
CA VAL A 125 1.10 2.80 -3.16
C VAL A 125 0.81 1.31 -3.40
N GLY A 126 1.39 0.42 -2.59
CA GLY A 126 1.09 -1.01 -2.61
C GLY A 126 1.70 -1.78 -1.44
N ALA A 127 1.19 -2.99 -1.19
CA ALA A 127 1.77 -3.94 -0.25
C ALA A 127 2.78 -4.86 -0.96
N ASP A 128 3.63 -5.54 -0.18
CA ASP A 128 4.46 -6.62 -0.70
C ASP A 128 3.58 -7.84 -1.00
N VAL A 129 3.48 -8.15 -2.29
CA VAL A 129 2.65 -9.25 -2.82
C VAL A 129 3.21 -10.58 -2.33
N CYS A 130 2.31 -11.45 -1.88
CA CYS A 130 2.56 -12.72 -1.17
C CYS A 130 2.96 -12.60 0.31
N GLY A 131 3.24 -11.38 0.78
CA GLY A 131 3.69 -11.08 2.14
C GLY A 131 5.20 -10.94 2.24
N PHE A 132 5.67 -10.18 3.22
CA PHE A 132 7.10 -9.98 3.47
C PHE A 132 7.64 -10.93 4.54
N ARG A 133 6.94 -11.05 5.69
CA ARG A 133 7.34 -11.94 6.79
C ARG A 133 6.62 -13.28 6.73
N PHE A 134 7.32 -14.33 7.13
CA PHE A 134 6.84 -15.71 7.18
C PHE A 134 6.61 -16.33 5.81
N ASP A 135 6.47 -17.65 5.80
CA ASP A 135 6.31 -18.41 4.58
C ASP A 135 4.89 -18.28 4.02
N THR A 136 4.81 -17.91 2.74
CA THR A 136 3.55 -17.94 1.99
C THR A 136 3.23 -19.36 1.50
N ASN A 137 2.09 -19.54 0.84
CA ASN A 137 1.76 -20.76 0.12
C ASN A 137 1.22 -20.44 -1.29
N ALA A 138 1.11 -21.45 -2.14
CA ALA A 138 0.73 -21.27 -3.55
C ALA A 138 -0.64 -20.56 -3.73
N ASP A 139 -1.64 -20.93 -2.92
CA ASP A 139 -2.99 -20.35 -2.98
C ASP A 139 -3.00 -18.89 -2.54
N LEU A 140 -2.44 -18.59 -1.37
CA LEU A 140 -2.35 -17.22 -0.87
C LEU A 140 -1.57 -16.33 -1.85
N CYS A 141 -0.42 -16.81 -2.32
CA CYS A 141 0.43 -16.03 -3.22
C CYS A 141 -0.26 -15.81 -4.58
N ALA A 142 -1.02 -16.77 -5.11
CA ALA A 142 -1.75 -16.59 -6.35
C ALA A 142 -2.89 -15.57 -6.20
N ARG A 143 -3.67 -15.66 -5.12
CA ARG A 143 -4.71 -14.66 -4.78
C ARG A 143 -4.11 -13.27 -4.64
N TRP A 144 -2.99 -13.16 -3.94
CA TRP A 144 -2.32 -11.89 -3.74
C TRP A 144 -1.76 -11.34 -5.06
N HIS A 145 -1.30 -12.17 -6.00
CA HIS A 145 -0.95 -11.66 -7.33
C HIS A 145 -2.16 -11.13 -8.10
N VAL A 146 -3.33 -11.77 -7.99
CA VAL A 146 -4.58 -11.27 -8.61
C VAL A 146 -4.96 -9.92 -8.04
N VAL A 147 -5.00 -9.75 -6.71
CA VAL A 147 -5.30 -8.46 -6.08
C VAL A 147 -4.19 -7.44 -6.33
N GLY A 148 -2.94 -7.85 -6.19
CA GLY A 148 -1.74 -7.04 -6.34
C GLY A 148 -1.49 -6.55 -7.77
N ALA A 149 -2.08 -7.21 -8.78
CA ALA A 149 -2.12 -6.69 -10.14
C ALA A 149 -2.82 -5.32 -10.20
N PHE A 150 -3.78 -5.08 -9.31
CA PHE A 150 -4.53 -3.83 -9.26
C PHE A 150 -3.91 -2.75 -8.36
N TYR A 151 -2.87 -3.06 -7.59
CA TYR A 151 -2.14 -2.03 -6.84
C TYR A 151 -1.46 -1.06 -7.80
N PRO A 152 -1.49 0.26 -7.56
CA PRO A 152 -0.69 1.25 -8.29
C PRO A 152 0.79 0.86 -8.31
N PHE A 153 1.36 0.60 -7.14
CA PHE A 153 2.68 0.01 -6.98
C PHE A 153 2.54 -1.49 -6.72
N SER A 154 3.03 -2.33 -7.64
CA SER A 154 2.92 -3.80 -7.53
C SER A 154 4.31 -4.41 -7.49
N ARG A 155 4.67 -4.98 -6.34
CA ARG A 155 5.98 -5.59 -6.06
C ARG A 155 5.78 -6.88 -5.27
N ASN A 156 6.44 -7.95 -5.69
CA ASN A 156 6.70 -9.11 -4.83
C ASN A 156 8.06 -8.87 -4.15
N HIS A 157 8.07 -8.90 -2.82
CA HIS A 157 9.27 -8.70 -2.00
C HIS A 157 9.14 -9.56 -0.76
N ASN A 158 10.27 -10.09 -0.29
CA ASN A 158 10.30 -11.15 0.71
C ASN A 158 11.39 -10.89 1.75
N ALA A 159 11.19 -11.42 2.96
CA ALA A 159 12.23 -11.44 3.97
C ALA A 159 13.34 -12.45 3.62
N TRP A 160 14.51 -12.22 4.21
CA TRP A 160 15.71 -13.03 3.93
C TRP A 160 15.62 -14.46 4.49
N ASP A 161 14.75 -14.67 5.48
CA ASP A 161 14.56 -15.91 6.24
C ASP A 161 13.28 -16.67 5.86
N SER A 162 12.60 -16.28 4.77
CA SER A 162 11.37 -16.91 4.27
C SER A 162 11.63 -17.68 2.98
N ILE A 163 10.77 -18.67 2.66
CA ILE A 163 10.87 -19.45 1.42
C ILE A 163 10.76 -18.57 0.18
N ALA A 164 11.36 -19.01 -0.93
CA ALA A 164 11.20 -18.36 -2.24
C ALA A 164 9.72 -18.29 -2.64
N GLN A 165 9.30 -17.14 -3.19
CA GLN A 165 7.90 -16.86 -3.50
C GLN A 165 7.70 -16.18 -4.86
N GLU A 166 8.71 -16.19 -5.72
CA GLU A 166 8.57 -15.70 -7.09
C GLU A 166 7.61 -16.59 -7.88
N PRO A 167 6.89 -16.06 -8.89
CA PRO A 167 5.85 -16.84 -9.57
C PRO A 167 6.33 -18.18 -10.12
N TRP A 168 7.57 -18.27 -10.61
CA TRP A 168 8.10 -19.49 -11.21
C TRP A 168 8.38 -20.62 -10.21
N VAL A 169 8.40 -20.34 -8.91
CA VAL A 169 8.50 -21.37 -7.87
C VAL A 169 7.29 -22.31 -7.93
N TRP A 170 6.13 -21.77 -8.29
CA TRP A 170 4.83 -22.47 -8.28
C TRP A 170 4.45 -23.11 -9.63
N LYS A 171 5.44 -23.38 -10.49
CA LYS A 171 5.22 -23.91 -11.86
C LYS A 171 4.62 -25.32 -11.88
N HIS A 172 4.79 -26.08 -10.81
CA HIS A 172 4.37 -27.48 -10.73
C HIS A 172 3.23 -27.69 -9.72
N ASP A 173 2.87 -26.66 -8.96
CA ASP A 173 1.74 -26.67 -8.04
C ASP A 173 0.43 -26.53 -8.84
N ILE A 174 -0.35 -27.61 -8.86
CA ILE A 174 -1.63 -27.67 -9.57
C ILE A 174 -2.70 -26.96 -8.74
N TYR A 175 -3.41 -26.03 -9.37
CA TYR A 175 -4.62 -25.43 -8.82
C TYR A 175 -5.84 -26.28 -9.20
N GLU A 176 -6.05 -26.51 -10.50
CA GLU A 176 -7.20 -27.27 -11.01
C GLU A 176 -6.88 -27.86 -12.39
N ASN A 177 -7.13 -29.16 -12.58
CA ASN A 177 -6.85 -29.87 -13.84
C ASN A 177 -5.40 -29.66 -14.30
N THR A 178 -5.19 -28.98 -15.43
CA THR A 178 -3.88 -28.63 -15.99
C THR A 178 -3.44 -27.20 -15.63
N LEU A 179 -4.26 -26.44 -14.91
CA LEU A 179 -3.98 -25.07 -14.48
C LEU A 179 -3.11 -25.09 -13.21
N THR A 180 -1.96 -24.44 -13.28
CA THR A 180 -1.04 -24.26 -12.14
C THR A 180 -1.25 -22.91 -11.46
N TYR A 181 -0.82 -22.78 -10.21
CA TYR A 181 -0.78 -21.46 -9.54
C TYR A 181 0.10 -20.46 -10.29
N TYR A 182 1.19 -20.91 -10.93
CA TYR A 182 1.98 -20.08 -11.84
C TYR A 182 1.15 -19.50 -12.99
N ASN A 183 0.22 -20.25 -13.57
CA ASN A 183 -0.64 -19.74 -14.65
C ASN A 183 -1.55 -18.61 -14.16
N ILE A 184 -2.09 -18.71 -12.95
CA ILE A 184 -2.92 -17.67 -12.32
C ILE A 184 -2.09 -16.40 -12.10
N MET A 185 -0.89 -16.52 -11.52
CA MET A 185 0.02 -15.39 -11.30
C MET A 185 0.45 -14.73 -12.62
N GLN A 186 0.75 -15.54 -13.65
CA GLN A 186 1.09 -15.04 -14.98
C GLN A 186 -0.08 -14.27 -15.61
N MET A 187 -1.32 -14.77 -15.46
CA MET A 187 -2.52 -14.07 -15.93
C MET A 187 -2.68 -12.72 -15.23
N ALA A 188 -2.52 -12.67 -13.91
CA ALA A 188 -2.63 -11.44 -13.14
C ALA A 188 -1.58 -10.38 -13.57
N ILE A 189 -0.34 -10.80 -13.81
CA ILE A 189 0.71 -9.92 -14.34
C ILE A 189 0.32 -9.41 -15.73
N ARG A 190 -0.10 -10.29 -16.65
CA ARG A 190 -0.52 -9.89 -18.00
C ARG A 190 -1.66 -8.88 -17.98
N LEU A 191 -2.64 -9.10 -17.09
CA LEU A 191 -3.73 -8.17 -16.86
C LEU A 191 -3.22 -6.77 -16.50
N LYS A 192 -2.33 -6.65 -15.50
CA LYS A 192 -1.74 -5.35 -15.14
C LYS A 192 -1.09 -4.66 -16.35
N TYR A 193 -0.37 -5.42 -17.17
CA TYR A 193 0.23 -4.89 -18.41
C TYR A 193 -0.81 -4.44 -19.45
N HIS A 194 -1.94 -5.13 -19.57
CA HIS A 194 -3.04 -4.67 -20.43
C HIS A 194 -3.68 -3.37 -19.93
N MET A 195 -3.70 -3.13 -18.63
CA MET A 195 -4.23 -1.90 -18.02
C MET A 195 -3.19 -0.78 -17.85
N VAL A 196 -1.92 -0.98 -18.25
CA VAL A 196 -0.84 -0.03 -17.95
C VAL A 196 -1.13 1.39 -18.48
N ARG A 197 -1.81 1.50 -19.63
CA ARG A 197 -2.20 2.80 -20.21
C ARG A 197 -3.26 3.50 -19.37
N TYR A 198 -4.20 2.75 -18.81
CA TYR A 198 -5.21 3.28 -17.88
C TYR A 198 -4.53 3.82 -16.63
N TYR A 199 -3.71 3.00 -15.97
CA TYR A 199 -2.95 3.40 -14.77
C TYR A 199 -2.09 4.64 -15.02
N TYR A 200 -1.36 4.67 -16.13
CA TYR A 200 -0.51 5.81 -16.46
C TYR A 200 -1.32 7.09 -16.69
N THR A 201 -2.49 6.98 -17.34
CA THR A 201 -3.40 8.11 -17.56
C THR A 201 -3.97 8.63 -16.24
N GLU A 202 -4.45 7.74 -15.38
CA GLU A 202 -5.00 8.10 -14.07
C GLU A 202 -3.95 8.78 -13.18
N ILE A 203 -2.74 8.22 -13.08
CA ILE A 203 -1.65 8.84 -12.30
C ILE A 203 -1.23 10.18 -12.89
N MET A 204 -1.26 10.34 -14.23
CA MET A 204 -1.00 11.63 -14.87
C MET A 204 -2.09 12.66 -14.52
N LEU A 205 -3.36 12.29 -14.59
CA LEU A 205 -4.49 13.16 -14.22
C LEU A 205 -4.40 13.58 -12.75
N LEU A 206 -4.08 12.65 -11.86
CA LEU A 206 -3.84 12.93 -10.44
C LEU A 206 -2.71 13.94 -10.23
N SER A 207 -1.62 13.83 -10.98
CA SER A 207 -0.50 14.79 -10.85
C SER A 207 -0.86 16.21 -11.33
N LEU A 208 -1.85 16.34 -12.21
CA LEU A 208 -2.31 17.64 -12.73
C LEU A 208 -3.45 18.26 -11.89
N ARG A 209 -4.35 17.43 -11.33
CA ARG A 209 -5.62 17.90 -10.76
C ARG A 209 -5.82 17.50 -9.29
N GLY A 210 -4.95 16.65 -8.74
CA GLY A 210 -5.21 15.96 -7.48
C GLY A 210 -6.34 14.93 -7.61
N GLY A 211 -6.80 14.40 -6.48
CA GLY A 211 -7.83 13.37 -6.40
C GLY A 211 -7.30 12.03 -5.88
N THR A 212 -8.04 10.97 -6.13
CA THR A 212 -7.72 9.60 -5.69
C THR A 212 -7.90 8.63 -6.85
N PHE A 213 -7.01 7.63 -6.97
CA PHE A 213 -7.13 6.58 -7.97
C PHE A 213 -7.71 5.32 -7.34
N TYR A 214 -7.03 4.73 -6.36
CA TYR A 214 -7.52 3.57 -5.62
C TYR A 214 -8.37 4.08 -4.46
N LYS A 215 -9.70 4.15 -4.62
CA LYS A 215 -10.58 4.95 -3.74
C LYS A 215 -11.80 4.17 -3.22
N PRO A 216 -12.28 4.51 -2.00
CA PRO A 216 -13.53 3.98 -1.47
C PRO A 216 -14.71 4.24 -2.41
N MET A 217 -15.72 3.37 -2.39
CA MET A 217 -16.88 3.48 -3.29
C MET A 217 -17.63 4.81 -3.12
N PHE A 218 -17.79 5.28 -1.88
CA PHE A 218 -18.46 6.55 -1.57
C PHE A 218 -17.79 7.80 -2.15
N PHE A 219 -16.53 7.73 -2.59
CA PHE A 219 -15.91 8.86 -3.32
C PHE A 219 -16.54 9.07 -4.70
N SER A 220 -17.09 8.02 -5.30
CA SER A 220 -17.75 8.08 -6.61
C SER A 220 -19.27 8.13 -6.47
N PHE A 221 -19.80 7.63 -5.36
CA PHE A 221 -21.24 7.57 -5.06
C PHE A 221 -21.54 8.12 -3.65
N PRO A 222 -21.30 9.43 -3.40
CA PRO A 222 -21.38 10.00 -2.05
C PRO A 222 -22.80 10.04 -1.48
N GLU A 223 -23.81 10.09 -2.35
CA GLU A 223 -25.24 10.14 -2.00
C GLU A 223 -25.84 8.73 -1.79
N ASP A 224 -25.06 7.67 -1.99
CA ASP A 224 -25.50 6.30 -1.81
C ASP A 224 -25.04 5.76 -0.46
N PRO A 225 -25.93 5.57 0.53
CA PRO A 225 -25.55 5.09 1.85
C PRO A 225 -24.87 3.72 1.82
N ASN A 226 -25.23 2.85 0.88
CA ASN A 226 -24.65 1.51 0.79
C ASN A 226 -23.21 1.56 0.25
N ALA A 227 -22.82 2.64 -0.43
CA ALA A 227 -21.44 2.84 -0.91
C ALA A 227 -20.43 3.12 0.22
N TYR A 228 -20.88 3.27 1.47
CA TYR A 228 -20.03 3.40 2.66
C TYR A 228 -19.70 2.04 3.31
N GLU A 229 -20.42 0.98 2.94
CA GLU A 229 -20.27 -0.36 3.53
C GLU A 229 -19.22 -1.21 2.79
N ALA A 230 -18.67 -2.23 3.45
CA ALA A 230 -17.81 -3.28 2.86
C ALA A 230 -16.68 -2.77 1.91
N GLN A 231 -15.95 -1.73 2.34
CA GLN A 231 -14.89 -1.09 1.55
C GLN A 231 -13.70 -2.02 1.28
N GLU A 232 -13.47 -3.00 2.16
CA GLU A 232 -12.47 -4.04 2.00
C GLU A 232 -12.78 -5.01 0.84
N LEU A 233 -14.04 -5.06 0.39
CA LEU A 233 -14.49 -5.91 -0.72
C LEU A 233 -14.72 -5.13 -2.01
N ASN A 234 -15.06 -3.84 -1.93
CA ASN A 234 -15.48 -3.02 -3.07
C ASN A 234 -14.73 -1.70 -3.12
N MET A 235 -14.08 -1.41 -4.24
CA MET A 235 -13.38 -0.14 -4.46
C MET A 235 -13.44 0.30 -5.91
N MET A 236 -13.24 1.60 -6.12
CA MET A 236 -13.08 2.18 -7.44
C MET A 236 -11.59 2.36 -7.75
N LEU A 237 -11.24 2.14 -9.01
CA LEU A 237 -9.94 2.47 -9.58
C LEU A 237 -10.17 3.56 -10.63
N GLY A 238 -9.88 4.82 -10.29
CA GLY A 238 -10.28 5.97 -11.09
C GLY A 238 -11.80 6.08 -11.19
N GLU A 239 -12.30 6.64 -12.29
CA GLU A 239 -13.75 6.78 -12.53
C GLU A 239 -14.36 5.61 -13.32
N GLY A 240 -13.53 4.78 -13.96
CA GLY A 240 -13.99 3.82 -14.97
C GLY A 240 -14.02 2.36 -14.55
N LEU A 241 -13.41 2.00 -13.42
CA LEU A 241 -13.27 0.60 -12.99
C LEU A 241 -13.74 0.43 -11.56
N LYS A 242 -14.62 -0.55 -11.34
CA LYS A 242 -14.94 -1.11 -10.03
C LYS A 242 -14.19 -2.43 -9.87
N LEU A 243 -13.50 -2.56 -8.75
CA LEU A 243 -12.84 -3.79 -8.34
C LEU A 243 -13.62 -4.40 -7.17
N SER A 244 -13.93 -5.69 -7.31
CA SER A 244 -14.46 -6.52 -6.24
C SER A 244 -13.47 -7.63 -5.94
N VAL A 245 -13.11 -7.78 -4.68
CA VAL A 245 -12.07 -8.72 -4.25
C VAL A 245 -12.53 -9.46 -3.00
N LEU A 246 -12.36 -10.79 -3.03
CA LEU A 246 -12.49 -11.62 -1.84
C LEU A 246 -11.08 -11.95 -1.35
N THR A 247 -10.69 -11.34 -0.24
CA THR A 247 -9.40 -11.63 0.39
C THR A 247 -9.47 -12.83 1.30
N THR A 248 -10.68 -13.33 1.63
CA THR A 248 -10.87 -14.44 2.56
C THR A 248 -11.35 -15.70 1.90
N GLY A 249 -10.49 -16.74 1.81
CA GLY A 249 -10.87 -18.09 1.39
C GLY A 249 -11.63 -18.21 0.07
N GLN A 250 -12.15 -19.40 -0.22
CA GLN A 250 -13.21 -19.56 -1.23
C GLN A 250 -14.54 -19.53 -0.48
N ASP A 251 -15.27 -18.43 -0.62
CA ASP A 251 -16.66 -18.34 -0.20
C ASP A 251 -17.49 -17.98 -1.44
N GLU A 252 -18.21 -18.97 -1.97
CA GLU A 252 -19.10 -18.80 -3.11
C GLU A 252 -20.37 -18.01 -2.77
N THR A 253 -20.58 -17.68 -1.49
CA THR A 253 -21.76 -16.94 -1.01
C THR A 253 -21.50 -15.46 -0.78
N THR A 254 -20.25 -14.99 -0.93
CA THR A 254 -19.93 -13.57 -0.77
C THR A 254 -20.61 -12.75 -1.88
N SER A 255 -21.39 -11.76 -1.46
CA SER A 255 -21.99 -10.77 -2.37
C SER A 255 -21.17 -9.49 -2.40
N PHE A 256 -21.13 -8.85 -3.58
CA PHE A 256 -20.43 -7.60 -3.81
C PHE A 256 -21.42 -6.49 -4.10
N TYR A 257 -21.19 -5.32 -3.53
CA TYR A 257 -22.06 -4.19 -3.74
C TYR A 257 -21.84 -3.56 -5.12
N PHE A 258 -22.92 -3.33 -5.87
CA PHE A 258 -22.90 -2.59 -7.14
C PHE A 258 -23.78 -1.34 -7.00
N PRO A 259 -23.20 -0.13 -7.09
CA PRO A 259 -23.96 1.10 -7.11
C PRO A 259 -24.84 1.21 -8.36
N ALA A 260 -25.83 2.11 -8.31
CA ALA A 260 -26.73 2.37 -9.43
C ALA A 260 -25.98 2.87 -10.69
N ALA A 261 -25.70 1.95 -11.61
CA ALA A 261 -25.00 2.20 -12.88
C ALA A 261 -25.05 0.95 -13.78
N THR A 262 -24.52 1.08 -14.99
CA THR A 262 -24.25 -0.06 -15.88
C THR A 262 -22.82 -0.56 -15.67
N TRP A 263 -22.67 -1.82 -15.29
CA TRP A 263 -21.38 -2.45 -15.02
C TRP A 263 -21.10 -3.56 -16.02
N CYS A 264 -20.02 -3.42 -16.78
CA CYS A 264 -19.59 -4.39 -17.78
C CYS A 264 -18.40 -5.20 -17.26
N ASN A 265 -18.41 -6.51 -17.50
CA ASN A 265 -17.27 -7.35 -17.11
C ASN A 265 -16.09 -7.12 -18.04
N VAL A 266 -15.04 -6.45 -17.55
CA VAL A 266 -13.81 -6.13 -18.32
C VAL A 266 -13.08 -7.39 -18.80
N PHE A 267 -13.18 -8.49 -18.06
CA PHE A 267 -12.49 -9.76 -18.36
C PHE A 267 -13.29 -10.68 -19.27
N LYS A 268 -14.61 -10.53 -19.25
CA LYS A 268 -15.56 -11.32 -20.04
C LYS A 268 -16.49 -10.35 -20.76
N PRO A 269 -16.01 -9.51 -21.70
CA PRO A 269 -16.86 -8.52 -22.37
C PRO A 269 -18.07 -9.16 -23.08
N GLN A 270 -17.94 -10.42 -23.49
CA GLN A 270 -19.03 -11.22 -24.06
C GLN A 270 -20.16 -11.58 -23.07
N SER A 271 -19.95 -11.47 -21.75
CA SER A 271 -21.02 -11.70 -20.76
C SER A 271 -22.02 -10.54 -20.66
N GLY A 272 -21.82 -9.47 -21.42
CA GLY A 272 -22.66 -8.28 -21.39
C GLY A 272 -22.42 -7.42 -20.14
N CYS A 273 -23.29 -6.43 -19.98
CA CYS A 273 -23.30 -5.52 -18.85
C CYS A 273 -24.55 -5.73 -18.01
N ILE A 274 -24.41 -5.63 -16.69
CA ILE A 274 -25.54 -5.59 -15.75
C ILE A 274 -25.93 -4.14 -15.52
N THR A 275 -27.22 -3.88 -15.31
CA THR A 275 -27.70 -2.60 -14.79
C THR A 275 -28.09 -2.82 -13.35
N SER A 276 -27.42 -2.14 -12.44
CA SER A 276 -27.72 -2.21 -11.01
C SER A 276 -28.53 -0.99 -10.58
N ALA A 277 -29.40 -1.16 -9.60
CA ALA A 277 -30.13 -0.09 -8.94
C ALA A 277 -29.54 0.28 -7.56
N GLY A 278 -28.36 -0.27 -7.21
CA GLY A 278 -27.74 -0.09 -5.90
C GLY A 278 -27.96 -1.30 -5.00
N GLU A 279 -27.53 -2.49 -5.43
CA GLU A 279 -27.73 -3.74 -4.69
C GLU A 279 -26.48 -4.61 -4.59
N PHE A 280 -26.50 -5.54 -3.64
CA PHE A 280 -25.49 -6.58 -3.50
C PHE A 280 -25.81 -7.74 -4.46
N GLN A 281 -24.81 -8.19 -5.22
CA GLN A 281 -24.92 -9.29 -6.18
C GLN A 281 -23.85 -10.35 -5.94
#